data_AF-A0A0C3EF23-F1
#
_entry.id   AF-A0A0C3EF23-F1
#
_cell.length_a   1.000
_cell.length_b   1.000
_cell.length_c   1.000
_cell.angle_alpha   90.00
_cell.angle_beta   90.00
_cell.angle_gamma   90.00
#
_symmetry.space_group_name_H-M   'P 1'
#
loop_
_entity.id
_entity.type
_entity.pdbx_description
1 polymer ?
#
loop_
_entity_poly.entity_id
_entity_poly.type
_entity_poly.pdbx_seq_one_letter_code
_entity_poly.pdbx_strand_id
1 'polypeptide(L)'
;MSCSRFFSKTPTTTNVISPTYTTQINSGDPVRASVAHLLVRASTLPCSTAAQAFSQLVQPTARFQLALDALLPLLNSTVELAQRILVSFILYSMYAPYPMSLNPFKSALYATFIKERGYATQVATEGGFSENEQLVWVLWKILKGDGNDIGPYSPSTLTRSPLLPELRASNLVLDDETFLDPDLSDPYVNTSPPRRDATGVSAGQSSSSSSVPAEPHISPEEDERNERVAQAMKLLLATRDRTLTLTEQRILIPLIPTLTSPPVITSMDLPPIVAHNPNVAYSLVLALLTAAPLNAHPHGSSVYLDALKQLPPTLPSFDLLARLLQDTTTLTDFATGGKTTVTDVVRLEVLGRFIHEGIRWLENAEREERDGLISDDRFAKGVQNLCRFYTSLMRLSIVDPASDADATEMVHFTLRNSRFEEANALYRLLAAGRF
;
A
#
# COMPACT_ATOMS: atom_id res chain seq x y z
N MET A 1 8.61 48.63 43.69
CA MET A 1 9.95 48.09 43.99
C MET A 1 9.95 46.63 43.55
N SER A 2 10.70 46.11 42.58
CA SER A 2 11.75 46.57 41.67
C SER A 2 11.68 45.63 40.45
N CYS A 3 11.50 46.14 39.23
CA CYS A 3 12.54 46.49 38.25
C CYS A 3 13.04 45.31 37.37
N SER A 4 12.42 45.18 36.18
CA SER A 4 12.98 45.03 34.82
C SER A 4 14.40 44.46 34.61
N ARG A 5 14.58 43.60 33.59
CA ARG A 5 15.40 43.92 32.39
C ARG A 5 15.31 42.87 31.26
N PHE A 6 15.04 43.42 30.07
CA PHE A 6 15.22 42.86 28.74
C PHE A 6 16.70 42.56 28.41
N PHE A 7 16.94 41.57 27.56
CA PHE A 7 18.08 41.60 26.63
C PHE A 7 17.70 41.02 25.26
N SER A 8 17.90 41.85 24.24
CA SER A 8 17.97 41.50 22.82
C SER A 8 19.35 40.93 22.49
N LYS A 9 19.42 39.93 21.60
CA LYS A 9 20.66 39.59 20.88
C LYS A 9 20.40 39.50 19.38
N THR A 10 21.25 40.24 18.69
CA THR A 10 21.39 40.44 17.25
C THR A 10 21.80 39.18 16.49
N PRO A 11 21.50 39.07 15.19
CA PRO A 11 22.01 38.00 14.34
C PRO A 11 23.43 38.29 13.87
N THR A 12 24.35 37.38 14.16
CA THR A 12 25.71 37.38 13.59
C THR A 12 25.63 36.95 12.12
N THR A 13 25.92 37.89 11.24
CA THR A 13 26.07 37.67 9.79
C THR A 13 27.46 37.09 9.54
N THR A 14 27.54 35.78 9.33
CA THR A 14 28.75 35.13 8.83
C THR A 14 28.71 35.16 7.30
N ASN A 15 29.48 36.07 6.71
CA ASN A 15 29.79 36.08 5.28
C ASN A 15 30.57 34.80 4.92
N VAL A 16 29.91 33.86 4.25
CA VAL A 16 30.55 32.73 3.60
C VAL A 16 30.69 33.07 2.12
N ILE A 17 31.94 33.22 1.70
CA ILE A 17 32.37 33.44 0.32
C ILE A 17 31.91 32.24 -0.52
N SER A 18 31.05 32.49 -1.50
CA SER A 18 30.59 31.48 -2.46
C SER A 18 31.68 31.20 -3.50
N PRO A 19 31.94 29.93 -3.88
CA PRO A 19 32.71 29.64 -5.08
C PRO A 19 31.82 29.85 -6.31
N THR A 20 32.30 30.63 -7.26
CA THR A 20 31.73 30.75 -8.60
C THR A 20 31.94 29.45 -9.38
N TYR A 21 30.89 28.66 -9.55
CA TYR A 21 30.82 27.62 -10.56
C TYR A 21 29.90 28.08 -11.69
N THR A 22 30.51 28.39 -12.84
CA THR A 22 29.83 28.63 -14.10
C THR A 22 29.64 27.30 -14.83
N THR A 23 28.43 26.76 -14.78
CA THR A 23 27.89 25.88 -15.81
C THR A 23 26.46 26.32 -16.09
N GLN A 24 26.24 26.85 -17.29
CA GLN A 24 24.96 27.36 -17.79
C GLN A 24 23.89 26.26 -17.75
N ILE A 25 22.93 26.39 -16.84
CA ILE A 25 21.58 25.84 -17.01
C ILE A 25 20.71 27.00 -17.50
N ASN A 26 20.76 27.28 -18.80
CA ASN A 26 19.80 28.15 -19.46
C ASN A 26 18.50 27.37 -19.63
N SER A 27 17.63 27.41 -18.63
CA SER A 27 16.24 26.97 -18.75
C SER A 27 15.33 28.09 -18.27
N GLY A 28 14.53 28.67 -19.17
CA GLY A 28 13.61 29.78 -18.90
C GLY A 28 12.45 29.48 -17.94
N ASP A 29 12.53 28.40 -17.17
CA ASP A 29 11.54 28.03 -16.15
C ASP A 29 12.08 28.38 -14.75
N PRO A 30 11.49 29.38 -14.05
CA PRO A 30 11.94 29.79 -12.72
C PRO A 30 11.86 28.66 -11.68
N VAL A 31 10.98 27.66 -11.88
CA VAL A 31 10.86 26.52 -10.98
C VAL A 31 12.08 25.61 -11.10
N ARG A 32 12.56 25.37 -12.32
CA ARG A 32 13.75 24.53 -12.56
C ARG A 32 15.01 25.15 -11.95
N ALA A 33 15.18 26.46 -12.10
CA ALA A 33 16.27 27.20 -11.46
C ALA A 33 16.20 27.11 -9.93
N SER A 34 15.00 27.20 -9.36
CA SER A 34 14.78 27.08 -7.91
C SER A 34 15.08 25.67 -7.40
N VAL A 35 14.74 24.62 -8.15
CA VAL A 35 15.09 23.23 -7.80
C VAL A 35 16.60 23.00 -7.89
N ALA A 36 17.27 23.51 -8.93
CA ALA A 36 18.72 23.41 -9.03
C ALA A 36 19.41 24.09 -7.83
N HIS A 37 18.94 25.27 -7.44
CA HIS A 37 19.45 25.96 -6.26
C HIS A 37 19.15 25.21 -4.95
N LEU A 38 17.97 24.59 -4.84
CA LEU A 38 17.63 23.72 -3.70
C LEU A 38 18.61 22.55 -3.58
N LEU A 39 18.89 21.83 -4.68
CA LEU A 39 19.78 20.67 -4.66
C LEU A 39 21.20 21.01 -4.21
N VAL A 40 21.73 22.16 -4.63
CA VAL A 40 23.06 22.62 -4.22
C VAL A 40 23.11 22.91 -2.72
N ARG A 41 22.09 23.57 -2.17
CA ARG A 41 22.04 23.96 -0.75
C ARG A 41 21.67 22.81 0.19
N ALA A 42 20.84 21.90 -0.29
CA ALA A 42 20.23 20.84 0.51
C ALA A 42 21.15 19.63 0.78
N SER A 43 22.36 19.60 0.20
CA SER A 43 23.37 18.57 0.48
C SER A 43 23.74 18.46 1.98
N THR A 44 23.62 19.58 2.70
CA THR A 44 23.90 19.67 4.15
C THR A 44 22.67 19.47 5.04
N LEU A 45 21.47 19.46 4.47
CA LEU A 45 20.21 19.29 5.20
C LEU A 45 19.83 17.81 5.28
N PRO A 46 19.04 17.38 6.29
CA PRO A 46 18.45 16.05 6.29
C PRO A 46 17.68 15.78 5.00
N CYS A 47 17.82 14.57 4.46
CA CYS A 47 17.15 14.12 3.23
C CYS A 47 15.63 14.34 3.29
N SER A 48 15.00 14.06 4.44
CA SER A 48 13.56 14.30 4.65
C SER A 48 13.17 15.77 4.53
N THR A 49 13.95 16.66 5.14
CA THR A 49 13.73 18.12 5.08
C THR A 49 13.90 18.62 3.65
N ALA A 50 14.90 18.14 2.92
CA ALA A 50 15.14 18.50 1.53
C ALA A 50 14.02 18.03 0.60
N ALA A 51 13.52 16.80 0.79
CA ALA A 51 12.38 16.26 0.07
C ALA A 51 11.08 17.03 0.36
N GLN A 52 10.87 17.44 1.61
CA GLN A 52 9.74 18.28 1.99
C GLN A 52 9.83 19.66 1.33
N ALA A 53 11.01 20.30 1.34
CA ALA A 53 11.24 21.57 0.66
C ALA A 53 10.98 21.47 -0.85
N PHE A 54 11.43 20.38 -1.49
CA PHE A 54 11.11 20.09 -2.89
C PHE A 54 9.60 19.98 -3.12
N SER A 55 8.89 19.25 -2.26
CA SER A 55 7.45 19.07 -2.34
C SER A 55 6.68 20.37 -2.17
N GLN A 56 7.19 21.30 -1.35
CA GLN A 56 6.60 22.63 -1.19
C GLN A 56 6.89 23.56 -2.38
N LEU A 57 8.07 23.42 -2.99
CA LEU A 57 8.51 24.24 -4.11
C LEU A 57 7.81 23.87 -5.43
N VAL A 58 7.56 22.57 -5.66
CA VAL A 58 7.01 22.05 -6.92
C VAL A 58 5.57 21.59 -6.72
N GLN A 59 4.66 22.13 -7.55
CA GLN A 59 3.25 21.75 -7.55
C GLN A 59 3.07 20.25 -7.83
N PRO A 60 2.13 19.55 -7.15
CA PRO A 60 1.94 18.11 -7.30
C PRO A 60 1.83 17.63 -8.75
N THR A 61 1.11 18.35 -9.61
CA THR A 61 0.89 18.03 -11.03
C THR A 61 2.14 18.13 -11.90
N ALA A 62 3.14 18.93 -11.49
CA ALA A 62 4.37 19.16 -12.23
C ALA A 62 5.56 18.32 -11.73
N ARG A 63 5.44 17.66 -10.56
CA ARG A 63 6.55 16.92 -9.92
C ARG A 63 7.09 15.80 -10.79
N PHE A 64 6.21 15.03 -11.42
CA PHE A 64 6.62 13.90 -12.26
C PHE A 64 7.42 14.36 -13.49
N GLN A 65 6.90 15.35 -14.22
CA GLN A 65 7.59 15.90 -15.39
C GLN A 65 8.93 16.53 -15.01
N LEU A 66 8.96 17.30 -13.91
CA LEU A 66 10.20 17.91 -13.42
C LEU A 66 11.22 16.85 -12.98
N ALA A 67 10.76 15.75 -12.40
CA ALA A 67 11.63 14.63 -12.04
C ALA A 67 12.26 13.98 -13.27
N LEU A 68 11.51 13.79 -14.36
CA LEU A 68 12.04 13.29 -15.63
C LEU A 68 13.03 14.26 -16.27
N ASP A 69 12.71 15.56 -16.29
CA ASP A 69 13.50 16.54 -17.02
C ASP A 69 14.75 17.03 -16.27
N ALA A 70 14.72 17.03 -14.93
CA ALA A 70 15.76 17.65 -14.11
C ALA A 70 16.42 16.69 -13.11
N LEU A 71 15.68 15.77 -12.49
CA LEU A 71 16.22 14.89 -11.45
C LEU A 71 16.86 13.62 -12.04
N LEU A 72 16.17 12.94 -12.95
CA LEU A 72 16.65 11.70 -13.58
C LEU A 72 17.98 11.87 -14.33
N PRO A 73 18.23 12.98 -15.06
CA PRO A 73 19.52 13.22 -15.69
C PRO A 73 20.64 13.39 -14.66
N LEU A 74 20.36 14.03 -13.52
CA LEU A 74 21.34 14.21 -12.45
C LEU A 74 21.72 12.88 -11.80
N LEU A 75 20.77 11.97 -11.62
CA LEU A 75 21.02 10.62 -11.08
C LEU A 75 22.04 9.84 -11.93
N ASN A 76 21.96 9.98 -13.26
CA ASN A 76 22.80 9.27 -14.22
C ASN A 76 24.11 10.01 -14.57
N SER A 77 24.24 11.28 -14.19
CA SER A 77 25.40 12.11 -14.48
C SER A 77 26.55 11.90 -13.49
N THR A 78 27.73 12.43 -13.82
CA THR A 78 28.93 12.41 -12.97
C THR A 78 28.98 13.57 -11.97
N VAL A 79 27.83 14.12 -11.58
CA VAL A 79 27.74 15.17 -10.54
C VAL A 79 28.12 14.63 -9.16
N GLU A 80 28.28 15.54 -8.20
CA GLU A 80 28.67 15.22 -6.83
C GLU A 80 27.80 14.12 -6.21
N LEU A 81 28.44 13.15 -5.56
CA LEU A 81 27.79 11.99 -4.96
C LEU A 81 26.66 12.38 -3.99
N ALA A 82 26.87 13.43 -3.20
CA ALA A 82 25.88 13.95 -2.27
C ALA A 82 24.61 14.41 -3.00
N GLN A 83 24.76 15.02 -4.17
CA GLN A 83 23.62 15.44 -4.99
C GLN A 83 22.89 14.22 -5.58
N ARG A 84 23.61 13.20 -6.03
CA ARG A 84 23.01 11.94 -6.54
C ARG A 84 22.23 11.21 -5.46
N ILE A 85 22.78 11.12 -4.24
CA ILE A 85 22.09 10.55 -3.07
C ILE A 85 20.80 11.32 -2.77
N LEU A 86 20.87 12.66 -2.75
CA LEU A 86 19.71 13.50 -2.50
C LEU A 86 18.62 13.30 -3.56
N VAL A 87 19.02 13.27 -4.84
CA VAL A 87 18.11 13.03 -5.96
C VAL A 87 17.42 11.67 -5.84
N SER A 88 18.17 10.60 -5.54
CA SER A 88 17.61 9.26 -5.31
C SER A 88 16.55 9.28 -4.20
N PHE A 89 16.84 9.96 -3.09
CA PHE A 89 15.90 10.08 -1.98
C PHE A 89 14.66 10.91 -2.35
N ILE A 90 14.80 11.99 -3.12
CA ILE A 90 13.66 12.79 -3.60
C ILE A 90 12.76 11.93 -4.49
N LEU A 91 13.33 11.20 -5.47
CA LEU A 91 12.59 10.29 -6.35
C LEU A 91 11.82 9.21 -5.58
N TYR A 92 12.41 8.68 -4.51
CA TYR A 92 11.74 7.79 -3.57
C TYR A 92 10.60 8.49 -2.82
N SER A 93 10.90 9.61 -2.15
CA SER A 93 9.99 10.29 -1.22
C SER A 93 8.70 10.80 -1.85
N MET A 94 8.71 11.10 -3.15
CA MET A 94 7.51 11.51 -3.89
C MET A 94 6.39 10.47 -3.84
N TYR A 95 6.75 9.19 -3.65
CA TYR A 95 5.81 8.06 -3.62
C TYR A 95 5.93 7.22 -2.34
N ALA A 96 6.66 7.69 -1.33
CA ALA A 96 6.90 6.95 -0.08
C ALA A 96 5.64 6.48 0.69
N PRO A 97 4.45 7.11 0.59
CA PRO A 97 3.22 6.55 1.18
C PRO A 97 2.77 5.22 0.55
N TYR A 98 3.33 4.83 -0.59
CA TYR A 98 2.99 3.63 -1.34
C TYR A 98 4.16 2.63 -1.36
N PRO A 99 3.90 1.33 -1.53
CA PRO A 99 4.96 0.33 -1.71
C PRO A 99 5.91 0.70 -2.86
N MET A 100 7.20 0.37 -2.72
CA MET A 100 8.23 0.70 -3.72
C MET A 100 7.93 0.12 -5.11
N SER A 101 7.15 -0.97 -5.18
CA SER A 101 6.64 -1.57 -6.43
C SER A 101 5.79 -0.61 -7.27
N LEU A 102 5.13 0.37 -6.65
CA LEU A 102 4.29 1.36 -7.33
C LEU A 102 5.03 2.66 -7.69
N ASN A 103 6.30 2.79 -7.30
CA ASN A 103 7.08 3.98 -7.62
C ASN A 103 7.48 3.95 -9.11
N PRO A 104 7.06 4.94 -9.94
CA PRO A 104 7.36 4.94 -11.37
C PRO A 104 8.85 5.11 -11.69
N PHE A 105 9.66 5.54 -10.72
CA PHE A 105 11.11 5.67 -10.85
C PHE A 105 11.87 4.42 -10.36
N LYS A 106 11.17 3.36 -9.93
CA LYS A 106 11.79 2.11 -9.42
C LYS A 106 12.77 1.52 -10.44
N SER A 107 12.38 1.40 -11.71
CA SER A 107 13.22 0.83 -12.78
C SER A 107 14.49 1.67 -13.00
N ALA A 108 14.38 2.99 -12.98
CA ALA A 108 15.53 3.89 -13.11
C ALA A 108 16.49 3.83 -11.91
N LEU A 109 15.95 3.76 -10.69
CA LEU A 109 16.74 3.59 -9.46
C LEU A 109 17.44 2.23 -9.44
N TYR A 110 16.76 1.16 -9.87
CA TYR A 110 17.33 -0.18 -9.98
C TYR A 110 18.42 -0.26 -11.06
N ALA A 111 18.17 0.29 -12.26
CA ALA A 111 19.19 0.34 -13.32
C ALA A 111 20.44 1.11 -12.88
N THR A 112 20.26 2.21 -12.15
CA THR A 112 21.37 2.97 -11.55
C THR A 112 22.11 2.13 -10.51
N PHE A 113 21.38 1.40 -9.65
CA PHE A 113 21.97 0.51 -8.66
C PHE A 113 22.85 -0.57 -9.30
N ILE A 114 22.35 -1.28 -10.31
CA ILE A 114 23.10 -2.33 -11.01
C ILE A 114 24.37 -1.75 -11.66
N LYS A 115 24.25 -0.61 -12.34
CA LYS A 115 25.39 0.07 -12.98
C LYS A 115 26.46 0.45 -11.97
N GLU A 116 26.09 1.15 -10.89
CA GLU A 116 27.03 1.62 -9.87
C GLU A 116 27.63 0.48 -9.05
N ARG A 117 26.83 -0.56 -8.76
CA ARG A 117 27.31 -1.77 -8.10
C ARG A 117 28.34 -2.51 -8.95
N GLY A 118 28.09 -2.66 -10.25
CA GLY A 118 29.02 -3.28 -11.18
C GLY A 118 30.37 -2.55 -11.20
N TYR A 119 30.33 -1.22 -11.30
CA TYR A 119 31.53 -0.38 -11.24
C TYR A 119 32.27 -0.51 -9.90
N ALA A 120 31.56 -0.41 -8.78
CA ALA A 120 32.17 -0.54 -7.45
C ALA A 120 32.78 -1.94 -7.21
N THR A 121 32.14 -2.99 -7.72
CA THR A 121 32.64 -4.36 -7.61
C THR A 121 33.91 -4.54 -8.43
N GLN A 122 33.97 -3.99 -9.65
CA GLN A 122 35.17 -4.02 -10.49
C GLN A 122 36.36 -3.33 -9.79
N VAL A 123 36.17 -2.12 -9.27
CA VAL A 123 37.21 -1.39 -8.52
C VAL A 123 37.69 -2.16 -7.29
N ALA A 124 36.77 -2.83 -6.59
CA ALA A 124 37.12 -3.68 -5.45
C ALA A 124 37.97 -4.90 -5.85
N THR A 125 37.74 -5.49 -7.03
CA THR A 125 38.59 -6.59 -7.53
C THR A 125 40.01 -6.15 -7.87
N GLU A 126 40.20 -4.88 -8.21
CA GLU A 126 41.50 -4.26 -8.45
C GLU A 126 42.21 -3.84 -7.15
N GLY A 127 41.62 -4.13 -5.98
CA GLY A 127 42.16 -3.79 -4.66
C GLY A 127 41.89 -2.34 -4.24
N GLY A 128 41.04 -1.62 -4.97
CA GLY A 128 40.64 -0.24 -4.68
C GLY A 128 39.39 -0.11 -3.81
N PHE A 129 39.07 1.12 -3.44
CA PHE A 129 37.82 1.51 -2.78
C PHE A 129 37.05 2.44 -3.73
N SER A 130 35.80 2.10 -4.05
CA SER A 130 34.97 2.96 -4.90
C SER A 130 34.32 4.05 -4.07
N GLU A 131 34.43 5.29 -4.52
CA GLU A 131 33.76 6.44 -3.90
C GLU A 131 32.23 6.38 -4.03
N ASN A 132 31.70 5.53 -4.94
CA ASN A 132 30.26 5.42 -5.19
C ASN A 132 29.56 4.37 -4.32
N GLU A 133 30.26 3.67 -3.44
CA GLU A 133 29.66 2.61 -2.61
C GLU A 133 28.53 3.13 -1.71
N GLN A 134 28.65 4.37 -1.22
CA GLN A 134 27.63 5.03 -0.42
C GLN A 134 26.33 5.22 -1.20
N LEU A 135 26.42 5.55 -2.50
CA LEU A 135 25.23 5.65 -3.36
C LEU A 135 24.61 4.27 -3.61
N VAL A 136 25.44 3.23 -3.82
CA VAL A 136 24.96 1.85 -3.98
C VAL A 136 24.17 1.41 -2.75
N TRP A 137 24.69 1.68 -1.54
CA TRP A 137 24.02 1.37 -0.28
C TRP A 137 22.68 2.13 -0.13
N VAL A 138 22.66 3.43 -0.44
CA VAL A 138 21.42 4.24 -0.40
C VAL A 138 20.37 3.67 -1.34
N LEU A 139 20.75 3.37 -2.59
CA LEU A 139 19.83 2.81 -3.58
C LEU A 139 19.29 1.44 -3.14
N TRP A 140 20.15 0.59 -2.58
CA TRP A 140 19.75 -0.71 -2.04
C TRP A 140 18.71 -0.57 -0.91
N LYS A 141 18.95 0.35 0.04
CA LYS A 141 18.01 0.65 1.14
C LYS A 141 16.66 1.14 0.61
N ILE A 142 16.67 2.07 -0.34
CA ILE A 142 15.45 2.56 -1.00
C ILE A 142 14.69 1.42 -1.69
N LEU A 143 15.40 0.60 -2.48
CA LEU A 143 14.79 -0.48 -3.28
C LEU A 143 14.25 -1.64 -2.42
N LYS A 144 14.82 -1.88 -1.23
CA LYS A 144 14.27 -2.83 -0.23
C LYS A 144 13.05 -2.29 0.54
N GLY A 145 12.72 -1.02 0.40
CA GLY A 145 11.59 -0.37 1.10
C GLY A 145 11.97 0.35 2.40
N ASP A 146 13.24 0.28 2.81
CA ASP A 146 13.78 0.90 4.03
C ASP A 146 14.24 2.36 3.78
N GLY A 147 13.70 3.03 2.76
CA GLY A 147 14.12 4.39 2.40
C GLY A 147 13.94 5.41 3.53
N ASN A 148 12.97 5.20 4.42
CA ASN A 148 12.70 6.07 5.57
C ASN A 148 13.88 6.18 6.54
N ASP A 149 14.73 5.14 6.65
CA ASP A 149 15.93 5.14 7.49
C ASP A 149 16.94 6.22 7.06
N ILE A 150 16.92 6.60 5.78
CA ILE A 150 17.84 7.58 5.20
C ILE A 150 17.40 9.02 5.52
N GLY A 151 16.12 9.24 5.78
CA GLY A 151 15.52 10.56 5.94
C GLY A 151 16.21 11.49 6.95
N PRO A 152 16.58 11.03 8.16
CA PRO A 152 17.23 11.87 9.17
C PRO A 152 18.66 12.33 8.82
N TYR A 153 19.34 11.66 7.89
CA TYR A 153 20.74 11.92 7.57
C TYR A 153 20.85 12.92 6.42
N SER A 154 21.91 13.75 6.42
CA SER A 154 22.20 14.62 5.28
C SER A 154 23.03 13.89 4.21
N PRO A 155 22.82 14.20 2.91
CA PRO A 155 23.59 13.58 1.83
C PRO A 155 25.11 13.71 2.02
N SER A 156 25.62 14.87 2.44
CA SER A 156 27.04 15.07 2.72
C SER A 156 27.57 14.25 3.90
N THR A 157 26.71 13.87 4.86
CA THR A 157 27.11 12.98 5.96
C THR A 157 27.16 11.54 5.45
N LEU A 158 26.19 11.14 4.63
CA LEU A 158 26.13 9.80 4.04
C LEU A 158 27.34 9.51 3.14
N THR A 159 27.77 10.47 2.32
CA THR A 159 28.95 10.31 1.46
C THR A 159 30.25 10.11 2.25
N ARG A 160 30.33 10.64 3.47
CA ARG A 160 31.53 10.56 4.32
C ARG A 160 31.49 9.43 5.34
N SER A 161 30.35 8.76 5.48
CA SER A 161 30.20 7.70 6.47
C SER A 161 30.91 6.43 5.97
N PRO A 162 31.83 5.85 6.78
CA PRO A 162 32.47 4.60 6.41
C PRO A 162 31.44 3.47 6.43
N LEU A 163 31.27 2.79 5.29
CA LEU A 163 30.40 1.63 5.22
C LEU A 163 31.07 0.44 5.91
N LEU A 164 30.28 -0.32 6.68
CA LEU A 164 30.73 -1.59 7.24
C LEU A 164 31.06 -2.58 6.10
N PRO A 165 32.02 -3.50 6.29
CA PRO A 165 32.39 -4.48 5.27
C PRO A 165 31.22 -5.30 4.73
N GLU A 166 30.20 -5.55 5.55
CA GLU A 166 28.98 -6.27 5.17
C GLU A 166 28.08 -5.47 4.21
N LEU A 167 28.17 -4.13 4.24
CA LEU A 167 27.38 -3.21 3.42
C LEU A 167 28.10 -2.78 2.14
N ARG A 168 29.21 -3.44 1.81
CA ARG A 168 29.98 -3.20 0.58
C ARG A 168 29.17 -3.62 -0.64
N ALA A 169 29.35 -2.91 -1.75
CA ALA A 169 28.62 -3.14 -3.00
C ALA A 169 28.65 -4.61 -3.48
N SER A 170 29.74 -5.34 -3.22
CA SER A 170 29.86 -6.78 -3.54
C SER A 170 28.80 -7.64 -2.85
N ASN A 171 28.43 -7.29 -1.61
CA ASN A 171 27.55 -8.08 -0.74
C ASN A 171 26.08 -7.66 -0.85
N LEU A 172 25.79 -6.51 -1.46
CA LEU A 172 24.44 -5.99 -1.61
C LEU A 172 23.76 -6.63 -2.82
N VAL A 173 22.94 -7.65 -2.58
CA VAL A 173 22.13 -8.29 -3.63
C VAL A 173 20.66 -7.85 -3.49
N LEU A 174 20.01 -7.62 -4.63
CA LEU A 174 18.56 -7.49 -4.72
C LEU A 174 18.03 -8.74 -5.42
N ASP A 175 16.88 -9.23 -4.99
CA ASP A 175 16.26 -10.43 -5.58
C ASP A 175 15.67 -10.05 -6.95
N ASP A 176 16.38 -10.39 -8.03
CA ASP A 176 16.09 -9.94 -9.40
C ASP A 176 14.66 -10.28 -9.86
N GLU A 177 14.05 -11.34 -9.30
CA GLU A 177 12.68 -11.76 -9.60
C GLU A 177 11.60 -10.73 -9.20
N THR A 178 11.93 -9.75 -8.34
CA THR A 178 11.00 -8.67 -7.97
C THR A 178 11.12 -7.43 -8.86
N PHE A 179 12.14 -7.37 -9.74
CA PHE A 179 12.53 -6.16 -10.48
C PHE A 179 12.54 -6.32 -12.00
N LEU A 180 12.54 -7.56 -12.50
CA LEU A 180 12.25 -7.86 -13.90
C LEU A 180 10.73 -7.86 -14.10
N ASP A 181 10.25 -7.09 -15.07
CA ASP A 181 8.87 -7.23 -15.56
C ASP A 181 8.66 -8.70 -15.96
N PRO A 182 7.56 -9.35 -15.53
CA PRO A 182 7.28 -10.75 -15.87
C PRO A 182 7.03 -10.98 -17.36
N ASP A 183 7.10 -9.95 -18.20
CA ASP A 183 6.80 -10.00 -19.64
C ASP A 183 8.02 -10.33 -20.53
N LEU A 184 9.20 -10.63 -19.95
CA LEU A 184 10.43 -10.91 -20.74
C LEU A 184 11.18 -12.20 -20.38
N SER A 185 10.64 -13.06 -19.53
CA SER A 185 11.29 -14.34 -19.17
C SER A 185 10.58 -15.55 -19.79
N ASP A 186 11.17 -16.05 -20.89
CA ASP A 186 10.90 -17.35 -21.52
C ASP A 186 10.94 -18.51 -20.49
N PRO A 187 9.90 -19.36 -20.38
CA PRO A 187 9.88 -20.44 -19.41
C PRO A 187 10.12 -21.80 -20.06
N TYR A 188 11.35 -22.17 -20.45
CA TYR A 188 11.68 -23.60 -20.65
C TYR A 188 13.17 -23.91 -20.41
N VAL A 189 13.54 -24.11 -19.14
CA VAL A 189 14.64 -25.02 -18.79
C VAL A 189 14.09 -26.07 -17.83
N ASN A 190 13.64 -27.18 -18.42
CA ASN A 190 13.29 -28.39 -17.71
C ASN A 190 14.58 -29.08 -17.22
N THR A 191 14.91 -28.93 -15.94
CA THR A 191 15.95 -29.70 -15.27
C THR A 191 15.39 -31.08 -14.89
N SER A 192 15.67 -32.09 -15.71
CA SER A 192 15.54 -33.51 -15.33
C SER A 192 16.91 -34.06 -14.89
N PRO A 193 16.99 -34.99 -13.92
CA PRO A 193 18.25 -35.47 -13.37
C PRO A 193 18.97 -36.45 -14.31
N PRO A 194 20.33 -36.54 -14.27
CA PRO A 194 21.08 -37.34 -15.22
C PRO A 194 21.06 -38.83 -14.85
N ARG A 195 20.57 -39.64 -15.78
CA ARG A 195 20.78 -41.09 -15.80
C ARG A 195 22.12 -41.36 -16.47
N ARG A 196 23.04 -42.01 -15.75
CA ARG A 196 24.29 -42.55 -16.28
C ARG A 196 23.96 -43.53 -17.41
N ASP A 197 24.58 -43.35 -18.58
CA ASP A 197 25.34 -44.42 -19.23
C ASP A 197 26.21 -43.85 -20.36
N ALA A 198 27.35 -44.52 -20.54
CA ALA A 198 28.50 -44.07 -21.28
C ALA A 198 28.46 -44.44 -22.78
N THR A 199 29.48 -43.94 -23.49
CA THR A 199 30.06 -44.39 -24.77
C THR A 199 29.36 -44.04 -26.08
N GLY A 200 30.05 -43.28 -26.94
CA GLY A 200 29.78 -43.29 -28.39
C GLY A 200 30.20 -42.06 -29.19
N VAL A 201 31.51 -41.93 -29.43
CA VAL A 201 32.24 -41.22 -30.51
C VAL A 201 31.41 -40.75 -31.73
N SER A 202 31.53 -39.47 -32.13
CA SER A 202 32.06 -39.02 -33.44
C SER A 202 31.67 -37.58 -33.83
N ALA A 203 32.63 -36.93 -34.49
CA ALA A 203 32.64 -35.56 -34.97
C ALA A 203 31.76 -35.32 -36.21
N GLY A 204 31.39 -34.05 -36.44
CA GLY A 204 31.03 -33.57 -37.79
C GLY A 204 30.02 -32.43 -37.85
N GLN A 205 30.53 -31.22 -38.15
CA GLN A 205 29.97 -30.26 -39.11
C GLN A 205 28.58 -29.62 -38.92
N SER A 206 28.61 -28.32 -38.64
CA SER A 206 27.93 -27.22 -39.34
C SER A 206 26.44 -27.34 -39.71
N SER A 207 25.62 -26.51 -39.06
CA SER A 207 24.71 -25.58 -39.75
C SER A 207 24.02 -24.66 -38.74
N SER A 208 24.43 -23.39 -38.77
CA SER A 208 23.70 -22.26 -38.23
C SER A 208 22.30 -22.17 -38.86
N SER A 209 21.27 -22.47 -38.08
CA SER A 209 19.90 -22.05 -38.37
C SER A 209 19.43 -21.17 -37.21
N SER A 210 19.27 -19.89 -37.53
CA SER A 210 18.67 -18.88 -36.68
C SER A 210 17.19 -19.24 -36.47
N SER A 211 16.89 -19.88 -35.35
CA SER A 211 15.53 -19.98 -34.82
C SER A 211 15.12 -18.61 -34.31
N VAL A 212 14.37 -17.88 -35.13
CA VAL A 212 13.55 -16.75 -34.70
C VAL A 212 12.63 -17.26 -33.59
N PRO A 213 12.58 -16.62 -32.40
CA PRO A 213 11.62 -17.01 -31.36
C PRO A 213 10.23 -16.79 -31.94
N ALA A 214 9.46 -17.86 -32.07
CA ALA A 214 8.08 -17.79 -32.53
C ALA A 214 7.31 -16.93 -31.52
N GLU A 215 6.79 -15.79 -31.99
CA GLU A 215 5.87 -14.96 -31.21
C GLU A 215 4.73 -15.85 -30.70
N PRO A 216 4.32 -15.72 -29.42
CA PRO A 216 3.17 -16.44 -28.91
C PRO A 216 1.97 -16.03 -29.75
N HIS A 217 1.46 -16.96 -30.57
CA HIS A 217 0.23 -16.78 -31.30
C HIS A 217 -0.92 -16.76 -30.28
N ILE A 218 -1.24 -15.56 -29.77
CA ILE A 218 -2.41 -15.33 -28.94
C ILE A 218 -3.63 -15.65 -29.81
N SER A 219 -4.45 -16.58 -29.35
CA SER A 219 -5.68 -16.91 -30.06
C SER A 219 -6.71 -15.79 -29.88
N PRO A 220 -7.60 -15.54 -30.86
CA PRO A 220 -8.65 -14.51 -30.72
C PRO A 220 -9.56 -14.78 -29.51
N GLU A 221 -9.69 -16.03 -29.08
CA GLU A 221 -10.47 -16.43 -27.91
C GLU A 221 -9.79 -16.03 -26.59
N GLU A 222 -8.46 -16.11 -26.53
CA GLU A 222 -7.68 -15.62 -25.39
C GLU A 222 -7.71 -14.10 -25.30
N ASP A 223 -7.64 -13.40 -26.44
CA ASP A 223 -7.77 -11.95 -26.49
C ASP A 223 -9.13 -11.48 -25.96
N GLU A 224 -10.23 -12.10 -26.39
CA GLU A 224 -11.56 -11.77 -25.85
C GLU A 224 -11.66 -12.03 -24.34
N ARG A 225 -11.05 -13.12 -23.86
CA ARG A 225 -11.03 -13.43 -22.42
C ARG A 225 -10.23 -12.39 -21.64
N ASN A 226 -9.06 -12.02 -22.15
CA ASN A 226 -8.19 -11.02 -21.53
C ASN A 226 -8.87 -9.64 -21.52
N GLU A 227 -9.57 -9.27 -22.59
CA GLU A 227 -10.36 -8.04 -22.65
C GLU A 227 -11.46 -8.01 -21.57
N ARG A 228 -12.21 -9.12 -21.41
CA ARG A 228 -13.24 -9.22 -20.36
C ARG A 228 -12.66 -9.10 -18.96
N VAL A 229 -11.51 -9.73 -18.70
CA VAL A 229 -10.81 -9.64 -17.41
C VAL A 229 -10.30 -8.21 -17.17
N ALA A 230 -9.70 -7.57 -18.16
CA ALA A 230 -9.24 -6.18 -18.07
C ALA A 230 -10.40 -5.21 -17.82
N GLN A 231 -11.54 -5.40 -18.50
CA GLN A 231 -12.76 -4.63 -18.29
C GLN A 231 -13.28 -4.83 -16.86
N ALA A 232 -13.34 -6.07 -16.37
CA ALA A 232 -13.77 -6.36 -15.02
C ALA A 232 -12.83 -5.77 -13.97
N MET A 233 -11.51 -5.78 -14.21
CA MET A 233 -10.53 -5.14 -13.32
C MET A 233 -10.74 -3.63 -13.24
N LYS A 234 -10.99 -2.97 -14.38
CA LYS A 234 -11.35 -1.55 -14.43
C LYS A 234 -12.64 -1.25 -13.64
N LEU A 235 -13.66 -2.10 -13.77
CA LEU A 235 -14.90 -1.97 -13.00
C LEU A 235 -14.68 -2.19 -11.51
N LEU A 236 -13.82 -3.15 -11.13
CA LEU A 236 -13.47 -3.42 -9.75
C LEU A 236 -12.83 -2.20 -9.10
N LEU A 237 -11.87 -1.55 -9.77
CA LEU A 237 -11.26 -0.31 -9.26
C LEU A 237 -12.26 0.84 -9.18
N ALA A 238 -13.16 0.96 -10.16
CA ALA A 238 -14.20 1.98 -10.17
C ALA A 238 -15.20 1.84 -9.00
N THR A 239 -15.32 0.65 -8.38
CA THR A 239 -16.22 0.44 -7.23
C THR A 239 -15.81 1.22 -5.99
N ARG A 240 -14.56 1.68 -5.93
CA ARG A 240 -14.04 2.52 -4.85
C ARG A 240 -14.62 3.93 -4.90
N ASP A 241 -14.75 4.48 -6.10
CA ASP A 241 -15.04 5.90 -6.29
C ASP A 241 -16.50 6.16 -6.60
N ARG A 242 -17.24 5.16 -7.10
CA ARG A 242 -18.65 5.32 -7.46
C ARG A 242 -19.46 4.03 -7.34
N THR A 243 -20.78 4.21 -7.29
CA THR A 243 -21.73 3.10 -7.44
C THR A 243 -21.73 2.60 -8.90
N LEU A 244 -21.61 1.28 -9.06
CA LEU A 244 -21.73 0.59 -10.33
C LEU A 244 -23.20 0.40 -10.71
N THR A 245 -23.48 0.50 -12.00
CA THR A 245 -24.78 0.15 -12.57
C THR A 245 -25.02 -1.37 -12.50
N LEU A 246 -26.28 -1.80 -12.59
CA LEU A 246 -26.62 -3.22 -12.57
C LEU A 246 -25.94 -4.01 -13.70
N THR A 247 -25.77 -3.41 -14.88
CA THR A 247 -25.08 -4.02 -16.01
C THR A 247 -23.61 -4.23 -15.71
N GLU A 248 -22.95 -3.23 -15.12
CA GLU A 248 -21.54 -3.34 -14.69
C GLU A 248 -21.38 -4.40 -13.59
N GLN A 249 -22.30 -4.45 -12.62
CA GLN A 249 -22.29 -5.48 -11.58
C GLN A 249 -22.44 -6.90 -12.16
N ARG A 250 -23.30 -7.09 -13.17
CA ARG A 250 -23.48 -8.39 -13.85
C ARG A 250 -22.23 -8.85 -14.58
N ILE A 251 -21.44 -7.92 -15.11
CA ILE A 251 -20.16 -8.22 -15.77
C ILE A 251 -19.10 -8.56 -14.71
N LEU A 252 -19.04 -7.78 -13.62
CA LEU A 252 -18.01 -7.90 -12.60
C LEU A 252 -18.16 -9.16 -11.72
N ILE A 253 -19.34 -9.41 -11.17
CA ILE A 253 -19.56 -10.43 -10.12
C ILE A 253 -19.03 -11.83 -10.50
N PRO A 254 -19.30 -12.37 -11.69
CA PRO A 254 -18.80 -13.70 -12.07
C PRO A 254 -17.28 -13.80 -12.17
N LEU A 255 -16.59 -12.68 -12.38
CA LEU A 255 -15.14 -12.61 -12.58
C LEU A 255 -14.37 -12.31 -11.28
N ILE A 256 -15.07 -11.94 -10.19
CA ILE A 256 -14.45 -11.63 -8.90
C ILE A 256 -13.48 -12.73 -8.42
N PRO A 257 -13.82 -14.04 -8.43
CA PRO A 257 -12.89 -15.07 -7.95
C PRO A 257 -11.57 -15.12 -8.73
N THR A 258 -11.61 -14.79 -10.03
CA THR A 258 -10.42 -14.70 -10.89
C THR A 258 -9.61 -13.45 -10.58
N LEU A 259 -10.27 -12.32 -10.29
CA LEU A 259 -9.63 -11.04 -9.98
C LEU A 259 -9.02 -10.98 -8.57
N THR A 260 -9.35 -11.92 -7.68
CA THR A 260 -8.80 -12.00 -6.32
C THR A 260 -7.53 -12.85 -6.23
N SER A 261 -7.05 -13.41 -7.35
CA SER A 261 -5.85 -14.24 -7.42
C SER A 261 -4.96 -13.80 -8.60
N PRO A 262 -4.11 -12.76 -8.44
CA PRO A 262 -3.70 -12.09 -7.20
C PRO A 262 -4.67 -10.99 -6.73
N PRO A 263 -4.69 -10.64 -5.44
CA PRO A 263 -5.60 -9.62 -4.92
C PRO A 263 -5.21 -8.23 -5.41
N VAL A 264 -6.02 -7.65 -6.30
CA VAL A 264 -5.88 -6.27 -6.80
C VAL A 264 -6.34 -5.24 -5.74
N ILE A 265 -7.20 -5.66 -4.82
CA ILE A 265 -7.85 -4.80 -3.83
C ILE A 265 -7.14 -4.91 -2.47
N THR A 266 -6.88 -3.76 -1.85
CA THR A 266 -6.30 -3.69 -0.50
C THR A 266 -7.38 -3.53 0.56
N SER A 267 -7.02 -3.74 1.84
CA SER A 267 -7.93 -3.53 2.98
C SER A 267 -8.48 -2.10 3.07
N MET A 268 -7.70 -1.11 2.63
CA MET A 268 -8.08 0.31 2.62
C MET A 268 -9.18 0.63 1.61
N ASP A 269 -9.35 -0.22 0.61
CA ASP A 269 -10.33 -0.04 -0.44
C ASP A 269 -11.69 -0.64 -0.04
N LEU A 270 -11.74 -1.46 1.00
CA LEU A 270 -12.96 -2.14 1.41
C LEU A 270 -14.04 -1.18 1.91
N PRO A 271 -13.78 -0.22 2.83
CA PRO A 271 -14.80 0.71 3.31
C PRO A 271 -15.56 1.48 2.21
N PRO A 272 -14.88 2.11 1.23
CA PRO A 272 -15.61 2.79 0.16
C PRO A 272 -16.36 1.83 -0.76
N ILE A 273 -15.85 0.61 -1.00
CA ILE A 273 -16.57 -0.40 -1.79
C ILE A 273 -17.85 -0.84 -1.08
N VAL A 274 -17.81 -1.04 0.24
CA VAL A 274 -19.00 -1.37 1.06
C VAL A 274 -20.02 -0.24 1.00
N ALA A 275 -19.57 1.01 1.13
CA ALA A 275 -20.45 2.18 1.10
C ALA A 275 -21.16 2.37 -0.25
N HIS A 276 -20.44 2.22 -1.36
CA HIS A 276 -20.98 2.51 -2.69
C HIS A 276 -21.67 1.30 -3.35
N ASN A 277 -21.21 0.07 -3.07
CA ASN A 277 -21.55 -1.14 -3.81
C ASN A 277 -21.73 -2.38 -2.90
N PRO A 278 -22.74 -2.41 -2.01
CA PRO A 278 -22.89 -3.47 -1.01
C PRO A 278 -23.06 -4.88 -1.60
N ASN A 279 -23.63 -5.02 -2.80
CA ASN A 279 -23.78 -6.32 -3.45
C ASN A 279 -22.43 -6.88 -3.92
N VAL A 280 -21.60 -6.03 -4.53
CA VAL A 280 -20.26 -6.38 -4.98
C VAL A 280 -19.35 -6.65 -3.79
N ALA A 281 -19.47 -5.82 -2.73
CA ALA A 281 -18.67 -5.96 -1.52
C ALA A 281 -18.79 -7.34 -0.88
N TYR A 282 -20.00 -7.91 -0.80
CA TYR A 282 -20.20 -9.25 -0.26
C TYR A 282 -19.47 -10.31 -1.08
N SER A 283 -19.68 -10.34 -2.40
CA SER A 283 -19.01 -11.29 -3.29
C SER A 283 -17.48 -11.15 -3.25
N LEU A 284 -16.98 -9.91 -3.16
CA LEU A 284 -15.55 -9.62 -3.07
C LEU A 284 -14.96 -10.11 -1.74
N VAL A 285 -15.57 -9.78 -0.61
CA VAL A 285 -15.09 -10.25 0.71
C VAL A 285 -15.10 -11.78 0.76
N LEU A 286 -16.16 -12.42 0.28
CA LEU A 286 -16.23 -13.87 0.25
C LEU A 286 -15.11 -14.49 -0.59
N ALA A 287 -14.86 -13.94 -1.78
CA ALA A 287 -13.76 -14.39 -2.65
C ALA A 287 -12.38 -14.15 -2.00
N LEU A 288 -12.17 -13.02 -1.33
CA LEU A 288 -10.91 -12.71 -0.62
C LEU A 288 -10.69 -13.63 0.59
N LEU A 289 -11.74 -14.00 1.32
CA LEU A 289 -11.64 -14.92 2.45
C LEU A 289 -11.44 -16.38 2.02
N THR A 290 -12.00 -16.76 0.86
CA THR A 290 -11.90 -18.13 0.32
C THR A 290 -10.67 -18.37 -0.56
N ALA A 291 -10.03 -17.30 -1.06
CA ALA A 291 -8.83 -17.39 -1.88
C ALA A 291 -7.70 -18.10 -1.11
N ALA A 292 -7.22 -19.22 -1.67
CA ALA A 292 -6.10 -19.95 -1.10
C ALA A 292 -4.83 -19.09 -1.15
N PRO A 293 -4.01 -19.03 -0.08
CA PRO A 293 -2.76 -18.30 -0.04
C PRO A 293 -1.72 -19.11 -0.81
N LEU A 294 -1.89 -19.24 -2.11
CA LEU A 294 -0.83 -19.65 -3.02
C LEU A 294 0.14 -18.46 -3.11
N ASN A 295 1.03 -18.38 -2.13
CA ASN A 295 2.34 -17.74 -2.17
C ASN A 295 2.47 -16.20 -2.11
N ALA A 296 1.41 -15.39 -2.06
CA ALA A 296 1.58 -13.94 -2.28
C ALA A 296 1.60 -13.02 -1.04
N HIS A 297 0.93 -13.31 0.08
CA HIS A 297 0.80 -12.32 1.18
C HIS A 297 1.07 -12.92 2.58
N PRO A 298 2.09 -12.43 3.32
CA PRO A 298 2.43 -12.91 4.67
C PRO A 298 1.38 -12.57 5.73
N HIS A 299 0.41 -11.69 5.43
CA HIS A 299 -0.64 -11.28 6.36
C HIS A 299 -2.00 -11.97 6.14
N GLY A 300 -2.14 -12.86 5.13
CA GLY A 300 -3.34 -13.70 4.96
C GLY A 300 -4.69 -12.95 4.88
N SER A 301 -5.77 -13.65 5.22
CA SER A 301 -7.15 -13.13 5.25
C SER A 301 -7.42 -12.15 6.41
N SER A 302 -6.51 -12.06 7.39
CA SER A 302 -6.71 -11.26 8.61
C SER A 302 -6.80 -9.76 8.33
N VAL A 303 -6.08 -9.26 7.33
CA VAL A 303 -6.09 -7.83 6.97
C VAL A 303 -7.50 -7.38 6.51
N TYR A 304 -8.22 -8.25 5.81
CA TYR A 304 -9.59 -7.97 5.38
C TYR A 304 -10.58 -8.09 6.55
N LEU A 305 -10.36 -9.05 7.45
CA LEU A 305 -11.14 -9.14 8.70
C LEU A 305 -10.95 -7.89 9.56
N ASP A 306 -9.73 -7.36 9.63
CA ASP A 306 -9.44 -6.10 10.34
C ASP A 306 -10.14 -4.90 9.69
N ALA A 307 -10.22 -4.85 8.36
CA ALA A 307 -10.99 -3.83 7.66
C ALA A 307 -12.49 -3.91 8.01
N LEU A 308 -13.05 -5.12 8.09
CA LEU A 308 -14.46 -5.31 8.49
C LEU A 308 -14.75 -4.80 9.91
N LYS A 309 -13.79 -4.96 10.85
CA LYS A 309 -13.91 -4.47 12.23
C LYS A 309 -14.01 -2.94 12.31
N GLN A 310 -13.46 -2.23 11.33
CA GLN A 310 -13.37 -0.77 11.29
C GLN A 310 -14.44 -0.09 10.43
N LEU A 311 -15.37 -0.86 9.85
CA LEU A 311 -16.44 -0.30 9.03
C LEU A 311 -17.33 0.65 9.84
N PRO A 312 -17.74 1.80 9.28
CA PRO A 312 -18.67 2.69 9.97
C PRO A 312 -20.05 2.04 10.11
N PRO A 313 -20.85 2.39 11.14
CA PRO A 313 -22.18 1.82 11.41
C PRO A 313 -23.24 2.37 10.44
N THR A 314 -23.05 2.09 9.15
CA THR A 314 -23.97 2.44 8.06
C THR A 314 -24.80 1.23 7.66
N LEU A 315 -25.95 1.46 7.04
CA LEU A 315 -26.82 0.38 6.56
C LEU A 315 -26.08 -0.64 5.66
N PRO A 316 -25.26 -0.21 4.65
CA PRO A 316 -24.46 -1.13 3.85
C PRO A 316 -23.51 -2.03 4.66
N SER A 317 -22.88 -1.49 5.72
CA SER A 317 -21.98 -2.26 6.59
C SER A 317 -22.73 -3.34 7.36
N PHE A 318 -23.90 -3.01 7.92
CA PHE A 318 -24.74 -3.96 8.63
C PHE A 318 -25.30 -5.03 7.71
N ASP A 319 -25.74 -4.67 6.50
CA ASP A 319 -26.25 -5.62 5.49
C ASP A 319 -25.15 -6.57 5.00
N LEU A 320 -23.91 -6.09 4.87
CA LEU A 320 -22.75 -6.94 4.56
C LEU A 320 -22.50 -7.95 5.69
N LEU A 321 -22.37 -7.48 6.93
CA LEU A 321 -22.07 -8.36 8.06
C LEU A 321 -23.19 -9.34 8.34
N ALA A 322 -24.46 -8.92 8.23
CA ALA A 322 -25.60 -9.82 8.40
C ALA A 322 -25.60 -10.96 7.35
N ARG A 323 -25.18 -10.68 6.11
CA ARG A 323 -25.03 -11.71 5.07
C ARG A 323 -23.86 -12.64 5.36
N LEU A 324 -22.71 -12.10 5.78
CA LEU A 324 -21.54 -12.90 6.13
C LEU A 324 -21.80 -13.81 7.35
N LEU A 325 -22.57 -13.34 8.33
CA LEU A 325 -23.00 -14.13 9.50
C LEU A 325 -24.02 -15.23 9.20
N GLN A 326 -24.54 -15.28 7.98
CA GLN A 326 -25.42 -16.36 7.50
C GLN A 326 -24.71 -17.28 6.51
N ASP A 327 -23.48 -16.96 6.14
CA ASP A 327 -22.74 -17.65 5.09
C ASP A 327 -22.02 -18.88 5.66
N THR A 328 -22.47 -20.07 5.29
CA THR A 328 -21.90 -21.36 5.72
C THR A 328 -20.79 -21.86 4.80
N THR A 329 -20.26 -21.02 3.90
CA THR A 329 -19.13 -21.39 3.03
C THR A 329 -17.95 -21.82 3.89
N THR A 330 -17.39 -22.99 3.57
CA THR A 330 -16.28 -23.57 4.33
C THR A 330 -14.97 -22.87 4.01
N LEU A 331 -14.26 -22.46 5.06
CA LEU A 331 -12.89 -21.96 5.02
C LEU A 331 -11.94 -23.01 5.58
N THR A 332 -10.72 -23.04 5.06
CA THR A 332 -9.66 -23.86 5.63
C THR A 332 -8.82 -22.96 6.53
N ASP A 333 -8.78 -23.26 7.82
CA ASP A 333 -7.90 -22.57 8.76
C ASP A 333 -6.45 -22.93 8.43
N PHE A 334 -5.66 -21.92 8.12
CA PHE A 334 -4.26 -22.09 7.74
C PHE A 334 -3.37 -22.48 8.92
N ALA A 335 -3.72 -22.07 10.15
CA ALA A 335 -2.90 -22.36 11.33
C ALA A 335 -3.09 -23.80 11.82
N THR A 336 -4.34 -24.31 11.78
CA THR A 336 -4.67 -25.64 12.31
C THR A 336 -4.95 -26.69 11.25
N GLY A 337 -5.16 -26.28 9.99
CA GLY A 337 -5.68 -27.15 8.93
C GLY A 337 -7.15 -27.55 9.12
N GLY A 338 -7.82 -26.99 10.14
CA GLY A 338 -9.21 -27.25 10.44
C GLY A 338 -10.15 -26.66 9.38
N LYS A 339 -11.37 -27.19 9.31
CA LYS A 339 -12.46 -26.58 8.52
C LYS A 339 -13.27 -25.67 9.44
N THR A 340 -13.33 -24.40 9.10
CA THR A 340 -14.22 -23.41 9.74
C THR A 340 -15.23 -22.92 8.71
N THR A 341 -16.22 -22.12 9.11
CA THR A 341 -17.12 -21.44 8.16
C THR A 341 -16.91 -19.94 8.20
N VAL A 342 -17.30 -19.24 7.13
CA VAL A 342 -17.29 -17.77 7.09
C VAL A 342 -18.10 -17.19 8.26
N THR A 343 -19.27 -17.77 8.54
CA THR A 343 -20.10 -17.40 9.69
C THR A 343 -19.34 -17.49 11.00
N ASP A 344 -18.64 -18.60 11.25
CA ASP A 344 -17.91 -18.80 12.51
C ASP A 344 -16.76 -17.79 12.66
N VAL A 345 -15.98 -17.58 11.59
CA VAL A 345 -14.86 -16.64 11.59
C VAL A 345 -15.35 -15.20 11.82
N VAL A 346 -16.40 -14.79 11.12
CA VAL A 346 -16.95 -13.43 11.25
C VAL A 346 -17.60 -13.23 12.63
N ARG A 347 -18.27 -14.25 13.17
CA ARG A 347 -18.84 -14.21 14.51
C ARG A 347 -17.77 -14.08 15.59
N LEU A 348 -16.71 -14.88 15.51
CA LEU A 348 -15.66 -14.95 16.53
C LEU A 348 -14.70 -13.76 16.47
N GLU A 349 -14.31 -13.32 15.27
CA GLU A 349 -13.24 -12.33 15.12
C GLU A 349 -13.73 -10.91 14.84
N VAL A 350 -14.86 -10.76 14.15
CA VAL A 350 -15.28 -9.47 13.60
C VAL A 350 -16.42 -8.86 14.41
N LEU A 351 -17.47 -9.62 14.71
CA LEU A 351 -18.75 -9.09 15.22
C LEU A 351 -18.60 -8.21 16.46
N GLY A 352 -17.95 -8.72 17.51
CA GLY A 352 -17.80 -7.98 18.77
C GLY A 352 -16.99 -6.69 18.59
N ARG A 353 -15.89 -6.76 17.82
CA ARG A 353 -15.05 -5.58 17.57
C ARG A 353 -15.76 -4.55 16.69
N PHE A 354 -16.50 -4.99 15.68
CA PHE A 354 -17.31 -4.12 14.83
C PHE A 354 -18.39 -3.39 15.63
N ILE A 355 -19.12 -4.09 16.52
CA ILE A 355 -20.11 -3.46 17.40
C ILE A 355 -19.44 -2.40 18.28
N HIS A 356 -18.31 -2.73 18.89
CA HIS A 356 -17.56 -1.82 19.74
C HIS A 356 -17.10 -0.55 18.98
N GLU A 357 -16.47 -0.70 17.81
CA GLU A 357 -16.05 0.44 17.00
C GLU A 357 -17.26 1.23 16.46
N GLY A 358 -18.38 0.55 16.17
CA GLY A 358 -19.65 1.19 15.80
C GLY A 358 -20.20 2.07 16.90
N ILE A 359 -20.24 1.60 18.15
CA ILE A 359 -20.65 2.40 19.31
C ILE A 359 -19.70 3.58 19.49
N ARG A 360 -18.39 3.35 19.46
CA ARG A 360 -17.37 4.40 19.56
C ARG A 360 -17.54 5.48 18.49
N TRP A 361 -17.83 5.07 17.25
CA TRP A 361 -18.13 5.98 16.15
C TRP A 361 -19.36 6.84 16.46
N LEU A 362 -20.44 6.24 16.98
CA LEU A 362 -21.65 6.96 17.36
C LEU A 362 -21.41 7.96 18.50
N GLU A 363 -20.61 7.60 19.50
CA GLU A 363 -20.25 8.51 20.59
C GLU A 363 -19.46 9.73 20.09
N ASN A 364 -18.55 9.52 19.14
CA ASN A 364 -17.85 10.62 18.48
C ASN A 364 -18.82 11.46 17.64
N ALA A 365 -19.74 10.82 16.91
CA ALA A 365 -20.73 11.52 16.10
C ALA A 365 -21.65 12.41 16.95
N GLU A 366 -22.11 11.91 18.12
CA GLU A 366 -22.90 12.67 19.10
C GLU A 366 -22.10 13.85 19.66
N ARG A 367 -20.81 13.64 19.96
CA ARG A 367 -19.94 14.71 20.48
C ARG A 367 -19.78 15.83 19.44
N GLU A 368 -19.48 15.47 18.20
CA GLU A 368 -19.32 16.43 17.10
C GLU A 368 -20.62 17.20 16.79
N GLU A 369 -21.79 16.56 16.91
CA GLU A 369 -23.10 17.23 16.81
C GLU A 369 -23.33 18.21 17.98
N ARG A 370 -23.02 17.80 19.21
CA ARG A 370 -23.14 18.63 20.42
C ARG A 370 -22.21 19.85 20.38
N ASP A 371 -21.01 19.68 19.82
CA ASP A 371 -20.02 20.74 19.66
C ASP A 371 -20.34 21.67 18.46
N GLY A 372 -21.40 21.36 17.69
CA GLY A 372 -21.84 22.14 16.54
C GLY A 372 -20.89 22.07 15.34
N LEU A 373 -19.98 21.08 15.32
CA LEU A 373 -19.04 20.87 14.22
C LEU A 373 -19.77 20.35 12.96
N ILE A 374 -20.87 19.63 13.15
CA ILE A 374 -21.64 18.97 12.10
C ILE A 374 -23.13 19.08 12.43
N SER A 375 -23.97 19.36 11.43
CA SER A 375 -25.42 19.55 11.57
C SER A 375 -26.27 18.46 10.89
N ASP A 376 -25.71 17.26 10.71
CA ASP A 376 -26.38 16.14 10.02
C ASP A 376 -26.82 15.04 11.01
N ASP A 377 -27.89 14.32 10.66
CA ASP A 377 -28.57 13.29 11.45
C ASP A 377 -27.82 11.96 11.50
N ARG A 378 -26.52 11.95 11.21
CA ARG A 378 -25.73 10.71 11.09
C ARG A 378 -25.68 9.92 12.40
N PHE A 379 -25.73 10.60 13.55
CA PHE A 379 -25.81 9.95 14.86
C PHE A 379 -27.16 9.25 15.03
N ALA A 380 -28.28 9.96 14.83
CA ALA A 380 -29.63 9.40 14.92
C ALA A 380 -29.84 8.21 13.96
N LYS A 381 -29.43 8.36 12.69
CA LYS A 381 -29.48 7.28 11.69
C LYS A 381 -28.61 6.10 12.08
N GLY A 382 -27.43 6.36 12.63
CA GLY A 382 -26.52 5.31 13.09
C GLY A 382 -27.09 4.53 14.28
N VAL A 383 -27.74 5.19 15.25
CA VAL A 383 -28.47 4.54 16.35
C VAL A 383 -29.59 3.66 15.80
N GLN A 384 -30.42 4.19 14.89
CA GLN A 384 -31.50 3.44 14.24
C GLN A 384 -30.97 2.18 13.54
N ASN A 385 -29.90 2.30 12.76
CA ASN A 385 -29.29 1.19 12.04
C ASN A 385 -28.70 0.14 13.00
N LEU A 386 -28.02 0.56 14.08
CA LEU A 386 -27.46 -0.37 15.06
C LEU A 386 -28.57 -1.11 15.83
N CYS A 387 -29.66 -0.44 16.20
CA CYS A 387 -30.82 -1.09 16.82
C CYS A 387 -31.48 -2.13 15.89
N ARG A 388 -31.58 -1.83 14.59
CA ARG A 388 -32.06 -2.81 13.59
C ARG A 388 -31.10 -3.99 13.46
N PHE A 389 -29.80 -3.73 13.45
CA PHE A 389 -28.79 -4.79 13.39
C PHE A 389 -28.84 -5.71 14.61
N TYR A 390 -28.95 -5.16 15.81
CA TYR A 390 -29.19 -5.92 17.05
C TYR A 390 -30.46 -6.79 16.99
N THR A 391 -31.54 -6.25 16.43
CA THR A 391 -32.77 -7.03 16.19
C THR A 391 -32.50 -8.20 15.24
N SER A 392 -31.71 -7.98 14.18
CA SER A 392 -31.30 -9.04 13.25
C SER A 392 -30.43 -10.11 13.93
N LEU A 393 -29.49 -9.74 14.81
CA LEU A 393 -28.66 -10.70 15.55
C LEU A 393 -29.49 -11.62 16.45
N MET A 394 -30.51 -11.08 17.14
CA MET A 394 -31.43 -11.89 17.92
C MET A 394 -32.27 -12.82 17.04
N ARG A 395 -32.75 -12.33 15.89
CA ARG A 395 -33.51 -13.15 14.93
C ARG A 395 -32.69 -14.29 14.33
N LEU A 396 -31.38 -14.08 14.17
CA LEU A 396 -30.44 -15.10 13.73
C LEU A 396 -29.98 -16.02 14.88
N SER A 397 -30.49 -15.83 16.10
CA SER A 397 -30.08 -16.55 17.31
C SER A 397 -28.56 -16.48 17.56
N ILE A 398 -27.93 -15.39 17.11
CA ILE A 398 -26.50 -15.11 17.36
C ILE A 398 -26.33 -14.53 18.76
N VAL A 399 -27.29 -13.70 19.18
CA VAL A 399 -27.38 -13.14 20.53
C VAL A 399 -28.65 -13.65 21.19
N ASP A 400 -28.50 -14.22 22.39
CA ASP A 400 -29.63 -14.62 23.22
C ASP A 400 -30.08 -13.42 24.09
N PRO A 401 -31.32 -12.91 23.93
CA PRO A 401 -31.82 -11.82 24.76
C PRO A 401 -31.98 -12.18 26.24
N ALA A 402 -32.11 -13.47 26.57
CA ALA A 402 -32.21 -13.94 27.96
C ALA A 402 -30.83 -14.05 28.64
N SER A 403 -29.75 -14.14 27.86
CA SER A 403 -28.38 -14.18 28.35
C SER A 403 -27.93 -12.78 28.78
N ASP A 404 -27.71 -12.59 30.09
CA ASP A 404 -27.17 -11.33 30.60
C ASP A 404 -25.81 -10.99 29.98
N ALA A 405 -24.94 -11.99 29.77
CA ALA A 405 -23.62 -11.79 29.19
C ALA A 405 -23.70 -11.21 27.77
N ASP A 406 -24.62 -11.73 26.94
CA ASP A 406 -24.71 -11.31 25.54
C ASP A 406 -25.54 -10.03 25.36
N ALA A 407 -26.54 -9.82 26.21
CA ALA A 407 -27.47 -8.69 26.09
C ALA A 407 -27.03 -7.43 26.86
N THR A 408 -26.07 -7.49 27.79
CA THR A 408 -25.71 -6.36 28.67
C THR A 408 -25.32 -5.09 27.88
N GLU A 409 -24.46 -5.22 26.88
CA GLU A 409 -24.02 -4.07 26.07
C GLU A 409 -25.18 -3.50 25.25
N MET A 410 -26.04 -4.36 24.67
CA MET A 410 -27.23 -3.95 23.92
C MET A 410 -28.25 -3.23 24.81
N VAL A 411 -28.49 -3.73 26.02
CA VAL A 411 -29.39 -3.10 27.01
C VAL A 411 -28.84 -1.74 27.45
N HIS A 412 -27.55 -1.67 27.77
CA HIS A 412 -26.91 -0.41 28.14
C HIS A 412 -26.99 0.63 26.99
N PHE A 413 -26.67 0.22 25.77
CA PHE A 413 -26.73 1.08 24.59
C PHE A 413 -28.15 1.61 24.33
N THR A 414 -29.15 0.73 24.37
CA THR A 414 -30.56 1.09 24.11
C THR A 414 -31.15 1.97 25.19
N LEU A 415 -30.81 1.72 26.46
CA LEU A 415 -31.23 2.56 27.57
C LEU A 415 -30.65 3.98 27.47
N ARG A 416 -29.34 4.10 27.19
CA ARG A 416 -28.66 5.39 26.98
C ARG A 416 -29.27 6.19 25.82
N ASN A 417 -29.73 5.49 24.79
CA ASN A 417 -30.29 6.08 23.58
C ASN A 417 -31.83 6.04 23.53
N SER A 418 -32.50 5.83 24.66
CA SER A 418 -33.96 5.63 24.76
C SER A 418 -34.83 6.80 24.25
N ARG A 419 -34.24 7.98 24.01
CA ARG A 419 -34.89 9.10 23.31
C ARG A 419 -35.24 8.78 21.85
N PHE A 420 -34.57 7.80 21.24
CA PHE A 420 -34.87 7.32 19.90
C PHE A 420 -35.88 6.18 19.94
N GLU A 421 -36.86 6.20 19.03
CA GLU A 421 -37.97 5.25 19.01
C GLU A 421 -37.49 3.80 18.89
N GLU A 422 -36.54 3.52 17.98
CA GLU A 422 -36.00 2.18 17.77
C GLU A 422 -35.21 1.66 18.96
N ALA A 423 -34.48 2.53 19.65
CA ALA A 423 -33.74 2.16 20.86
C ALA A 423 -34.71 1.81 22.00
N ASN A 424 -35.78 2.60 22.17
CA ASN A 424 -36.83 2.31 23.14
C ASN A 424 -37.59 1.01 22.83
N ALA A 425 -37.93 0.78 21.55
CA ALA A 425 -38.57 -0.45 21.10
C ALA A 425 -37.68 -1.68 21.36
N LEU A 426 -36.39 -1.60 21.03
CA LEU A 426 -35.43 -2.67 21.27
C LEU A 426 -35.21 -2.91 22.78
N TYR A 427 -35.14 -1.85 23.59
CA TYR A 427 -35.04 -1.99 25.05
C TYR A 427 -36.22 -2.76 25.63
N ARG A 428 -37.45 -2.45 25.21
CA ARG A 428 -38.65 -3.19 25.65
C ARG A 428 -38.61 -4.66 25.24
N LEU A 429 -38.12 -4.95 24.05
CA LEU A 429 -37.96 -6.33 23.57
C LEU A 429 -36.94 -7.09 24.43
N LEU A 430 -35.79 -6.48 24.74
CA LEU A 430 -34.76 -7.07 25.59
C LEU A 430 -35.25 -7.23 27.04
N ALA A 431 -35.97 -6.25 27.58
CA ALA A 431 -36.55 -6.32 28.91
C ALA A 431 -37.63 -7.41 29.00
N ALA A 432 -38.48 -7.56 27.98
CA ALA A 432 -39.50 -8.61 27.91
C ALA A 432 -38.92 -10.02 27.73
N GLY A 433 -37.68 -10.17 27.27
CA GLY A 433 -37.00 -11.48 27.19
C GLY A 433 -36.42 -11.96 28.52
N ARG A 434 -36.37 -11.10 29.55
CA ARG A 434 -35.80 -11.40 30.88
C ARG A 434 -36.86 -11.74 31.94
N PHE A 435 -38.13 -11.46 31.66
CA PHE A 435 -39.28 -11.73 32.52
C PHE A 435 -40.26 -12.63 31.78
#